data_AF-A0A4R8HR50-F1
#
_entry.id   AF-A0A4R8HR50-F1
#
_cell.length_a   1.000
_cell.length_b   1.000
_cell.length_c   1.000
_cell.angle_alpha   90.00
_cell.angle_beta   90.00
_cell.angle_gamma   90.00
#
_symmetry.space_group_name_H-M   'P 1'
#
loop_
_entity.id
_entity.type
_entity.pdbx_description
1 polymer ?
#
loop_
_entity_poly.entity_id
_entity_poly.type
_entity_poly.pdbx_seq_one_letter_code
_entity_poly.pdbx_strand_id
1 'polypeptide(L)'
;MNKKKILKQITLLLILLIISISVIGCMAEKVDKEQLAKEKAAKERVAKVHQEALEYLKDTYNEEFVIKDTRYIKKAKGWELTAAPIADQEFEFIVETGGMFGNEFVSNYARLKLTYQATKFYEPILKDIFEKNAFLY
;
A
#
# COMPACT_ATOMS: atom_id res chain seq x y z
N MET A 1 -34.02 -53.80 -25.11
CA MET A 1 -33.63 -52.48 -24.55
C MET A 1 -34.09 -51.38 -25.51
N ASN A 2 -34.93 -50.44 -25.05
CA ASN A 2 -35.74 -49.59 -25.93
C ASN A 2 -34.91 -48.40 -26.46
N LYS A 3 -34.42 -48.47 -27.72
CA LYS A 3 -33.51 -47.48 -28.32
C LYS A 3 -33.99 -46.02 -28.20
N LYS A 4 -35.31 -45.79 -28.17
CA LYS A 4 -35.94 -44.47 -27.96
C LYS A 4 -35.74 -43.88 -26.55
N LYS A 5 -35.63 -44.72 -25.50
CA LYS A 5 -35.37 -44.26 -24.11
C LYS A 5 -33.91 -43.82 -23.94
N ILE A 6 -32.98 -44.56 -24.55
CA ILE A 6 -31.53 -44.27 -24.50
C ILE A 6 -31.24 -42.95 -25.21
N LEU A 7 -31.84 -42.72 -26.38
CA LEU A 7 -31.67 -41.46 -27.12
C LEU A 7 -32.14 -40.26 -26.28
N LYS A 8 -33.31 -40.35 -25.64
CA LYS A 8 -33.84 -39.28 -24.77
C LYS A 8 -32.93 -38.99 -23.57
N GLN A 9 -32.33 -40.02 -22.96
CA GLN A 9 -31.40 -39.86 -21.84
C GLN A 9 -30.09 -39.18 -22.27
N ILE A 10 -29.56 -39.53 -23.44
CA ILE A 10 -28.35 -38.89 -24.00
C ILE A 10 -28.63 -37.42 -24.34
N THR A 11 -29.78 -37.12 -24.96
CA THR A 11 -30.15 -35.73 -25.26
C THR A 11 -30.30 -34.89 -23.99
N LEU A 12 -30.88 -35.45 -22.92
CA LEU A 12 -31.01 -34.77 -21.63
C LEU A 12 -29.64 -34.48 -20.99
N LEU A 13 -28.71 -35.44 -21.04
CA LEU A 13 -27.33 -35.27 -20.54
C LEU A 13 -26.57 -34.17 -21.29
N LEU A 14 -26.72 -34.10 -22.62
CA LEU A 14 -26.09 -33.05 -23.44
C LEU A 14 -26.64 -31.66 -23.11
N ILE A 15 -27.95 -31.52 -22.89
CA ILE A 15 -28.57 -30.25 -22.49
C ILE A 15 -28.04 -29.81 -21.11
N LEU A 16 -27.97 -30.73 -20.15
CA LEU A 16 -27.42 -30.46 -18.82
C LEU A 16 -25.95 -30.00 -18.88
N LEU A 17 -25.15 -30.62 -19.76
CA LEU A 17 -23.75 -30.25 -19.97
C LEU A 17 -23.62 -28.82 -20.52
N ILE A 18 -24.43 -28.45 -21.52
CA ILE A 18 -24.42 -27.11 -22.12
C ILE A 18 -24.82 -26.04 -21.10
N ILE A 19 -25.84 -26.31 -20.27
CA ILE A 19 -26.26 -25.40 -19.19
C ILE A 19 -25.15 -25.25 -18.15
N SER A 20 -24.50 -26.34 -17.76
CA SER A 20 -23.37 -26.30 -16.81
C SER A 20 -22.22 -25.43 -17.33
N ILE A 21 -21.83 -25.56 -18.60
CA ILE A 21 -20.72 -24.80 -19.19
C ILE A 21 -21.06 -23.31 -19.28
N SER A 22 -22.30 -22.97 -19.63
CA SER A 22 -22.76 -21.57 -19.74
C SER A 22 -22.88 -20.88 -18.37
N VAL A 23 -23.28 -21.60 -17.32
CA VAL A 23 -23.27 -21.07 -15.93
C VAL A 23 -21.85 -20.84 -15.42
N ILE A 24 -20.91 -21.76 -15.70
CA ILE A 24 -19.51 -21.63 -15.27
C ILE A 24 -18.82 -20.46 -15.99
N GLY A 25 -19.02 -20.31 -17.31
CA GLY A 25 -18.45 -19.19 -18.09
C GLY A 25 -18.95 -17.83 -17.62
N CYS A 26 -20.24 -17.71 -17.28
CA CYS A 26 -20.83 -16.45 -16.79
C CYS A 26 -20.37 -16.09 -15.36
N MET A 27 -20.11 -17.08 -14.51
CA MET A 27 -19.52 -16.87 -13.18
C MET A 27 -18.05 -16.41 -13.28
N ALA A 28 -17.26 -17.01 -14.17
CA ALA A 28 -15.85 -16.65 -14.37
C ALA A 28 -15.69 -15.18 -14.83
N GLU A 29 -16.51 -14.73 -15.78
CA GLU A 29 -16.45 -13.36 -16.29
C GLU A 29 -16.85 -12.30 -15.25
N LYS A 30 -17.78 -12.63 -14.34
CA LYS A 30 -18.17 -11.75 -13.22
C LYS A 30 -17.09 -11.65 -12.15
N VAL A 31 -16.44 -12.77 -11.82
CA VAL A 31 -15.34 -12.81 -10.84
C VAL A 31 -14.15 -11.97 -11.29
N ASP A 32 -13.81 -12.03 -12.58
CA ASP A 32 -12.69 -11.29 -13.16
C ASP A 32 -12.94 -9.76 -13.14
N LYS A 33 -14.15 -9.34 -13.51
CA LYS A 33 -14.55 -7.91 -13.47
C LYS A 33 -14.59 -7.36 -12.04
N GLU A 34 -15.06 -8.15 -11.08
CA GLU A 34 -15.12 -7.73 -9.67
C GLU A 34 -13.71 -7.62 -9.05
N GLN A 35 -12.81 -8.56 -9.37
CA GLN A 35 -11.42 -8.48 -8.94
C GLN A 35 -10.69 -7.27 -9.54
N LEU A 36 -10.87 -7.02 -10.84
CA LEU A 36 -10.32 -5.85 -11.52
C LEU A 36 -10.83 -4.53 -10.90
N ALA A 37 -12.12 -4.46 -10.57
CA ALA A 37 -12.71 -3.29 -9.92
C ALA A 37 -12.16 -3.07 -8.50
N LYS A 38 -11.96 -4.15 -7.73
CA LYS A 38 -11.35 -4.09 -6.39
C LYS A 38 -9.90 -3.62 -6.45
N GLU A 39 -9.13 -4.11 -7.42
CA GLU A 39 -7.74 -3.70 -7.61
C GLU A 39 -7.64 -2.22 -8.01
N LYS A 40 -8.48 -1.78 -8.95
CA LYS A 40 -8.55 -0.36 -9.34
C LYS A 40 -8.90 0.54 -8.15
N ALA A 41 -9.92 0.18 -7.39
CA ALA A 41 -10.33 0.92 -6.19
C ALA A 41 -9.26 0.89 -5.07
N ALA A 42 -8.42 -0.14 -5.01
CA ALA A 42 -7.29 -0.18 -4.09
C ALA A 42 -6.18 0.79 -4.53
N LYS A 43 -5.83 0.79 -5.81
CA LYS A 43 -4.84 1.72 -6.38
C LYS A 43 -5.26 3.18 -6.23
N GLU A 44 -6.52 3.50 -6.52
CA GLU A 44 -7.07 4.85 -6.34
C GLU A 44 -7.02 5.29 -4.88
N ARG A 45 -7.30 4.40 -3.93
CA ARG A 45 -7.20 4.69 -2.50
C ARG A 45 -5.76 5.00 -2.08
N VAL A 46 -4.79 4.21 -2.54
CA VAL A 46 -3.36 4.45 -2.25
C VAL A 46 -2.92 5.79 -2.84
N ALA A 47 -3.25 6.06 -4.10
CA ALA A 47 -2.90 7.31 -4.77
C ALA A 47 -3.48 8.54 -4.05
N LYS A 48 -4.73 8.44 -3.59
CA LYS A 48 -5.36 9.51 -2.80
C LYS A 48 -4.61 9.77 -1.50
N VAL A 49 -4.29 8.73 -0.74
CA VAL A 49 -3.56 8.86 0.53
C VAL A 49 -2.15 9.42 0.30
N HIS A 50 -1.49 9.03 -0.79
CA HIS A 50 -0.19 9.62 -1.18
C HIS A 50 -0.32 11.12 -1.41
N GLN A 51 -1.30 11.54 -2.19
CA GLN A 51 -1.52 12.96 -2.47
C GLN A 51 -1.78 13.76 -1.18
N GLU A 52 -2.69 13.28 -0.33
CA GLU A 52 -3.03 13.93 0.94
C GLU A 52 -1.83 13.99 1.89
N ALA A 53 -1.05 12.91 1.98
CA ALA A 53 0.16 12.88 2.81
C ALA A 53 1.23 13.86 2.30
N LEU A 54 1.45 13.94 0.98
CA LEU A 54 2.43 14.87 0.40
C LEU A 54 2.01 16.33 0.58
N GLU A 55 0.73 16.65 0.42
CA GLU A 55 0.18 17.98 0.68
C GLU A 55 0.36 18.37 2.15
N TYR A 56 -0.01 17.48 3.08
CA TYR A 56 0.23 17.69 4.51
C TYR A 56 1.71 17.96 4.82
N LEU A 57 2.63 17.14 4.29
CA LEU A 57 4.06 17.31 4.55
C LEU A 57 4.59 18.63 3.99
N LYS A 58 4.17 19.00 2.78
CA LYS A 58 4.55 20.25 2.13
C LYS A 58 4.07 21.46 2.92
N ASP A 59 2.81 21.46 3.35
CA ASP A 59 2.24 22.56 4.11
C ASP A 59 2.88 22.68 5.50
N THR A 60 3.22 21.54 6.12
CA THR A 60 3.79 21.51 7.48
C THR A 60 5.27 21.91 7.52
N TYR A 61 6.06 21.47 6.54
CA TYR A 61 7.52 21.59 6.56
C TYR A 61 8.10 22.50 5.47
N ASN A 62 7.27 22.97 4.53
CA ASN A 62 7.69 23.80 3.40
C ASN A 62 8.82 23.16 2.58
N GLU A 63 8.73 21.84 2.39
CA GLU A 63 9.68 21.00 1.64
C GLU A 63 8.91 20.03 0.73
N GLU A 64 9.58 19.52 -0.30
CA GLU A 64 9.00 18.53 -1.22
C GLU A 64 9.47 17.12 -0.84
N PHE A 65 8.55 16.16 -0.92
CA PHE A 65 8.74 14.81 -0.42
C PHE A 65 8.37 13.75 -1.46
N VAL A 66 8.87 12.53 -1.24
CA VAL A 66 8.47 11.33 -1.98
C VAL A 66 8.00 10.27 -1.00
N ILE A 67 6.97 9.51 -1.39
CA ILE A 67 6.53 8.30 -0.68
C ILE A 67 7.25 7.10 -1.30
N LYS A 68 7.95 6.33 -0.47
CA LYS A 68 8.71 5.13 -0.89
C LYS A 68 7.95 3.84 -0.68
N ASP A 69 7.23 3.74 0.44
CA ASP A 69 6.44 2.57 0.79
C ASP A 69 5.14 2.97 1.46
N THR A 70 4.12 2.11 1.39
CA THR A 70 2.80 2.36 1.95
C THR A 70 2.12 1.08 2.32
N ARG A 71 1.62 1.01 3.56
CA ARG A 71 0.88 -0.13 4.06
C ARG A 71 -0.34 0.29 4.85
N TYR A 72 -1.41 -0.51 4.72
CA TYR A 72 -2.62 -0.32 5.51
C TYR A 72 -2.57 -1.13 6.80
N ILE A 73 -2.67 -0.45 7.94
CA ILE A 73 -2.68 -1.06 9.27
C ILE A 73 -4.14 -1.27 9.70
N LYS A 74 -4.64 -2.50 9.50
CA LYS A 74 -6.03 -2.88 9.83
C LYS A 74 -6.42 -2.57 11.28
N LYS A 75 -5.51 -2.81 12.24
CA LYS A 75 -5.76 -2.59 13.67
C LYS A 75 -5.97 -1.10 14.00
N ALA A 76 -5.19 -0.24 13.38
CA ALA A 76 -5.31 1.22 13.52
C ALA A 76 -6.38 1.80 12.58
N LYS A 77 -6.92 1.00 11.66
CA LYS A 77 -7.78 1.48 10.56
C LYS A 77 -7.14 2.65 9.81
N GLY A 78 -5.84 2.57 9.59
CA GLY A 78 -5.00 3.70 9.18
C GLY A 78 -3.93 3.30 8.17
N TRP A 79 -3.22 4.30 7.65
CA TRP A 79 -2.09 4.08 6.74
C TRP A 79 -0.79 4.45 7.44
N GLU A 80 0.24 3.70 7.14
CA GLU A 80 1.62 4.04 7.45
C GLU A 80 2.37 4.17 6.13
N LEU A 81 3.06 5.29 5.96
CA LEU A 81 3.82 5.64 4.77
C LEU A 81 5.27 5.91 5.16
N THR A 82 6.20 5.37 4.39
CA THR A 82 7.61 5.75 4.47
C THR A 82 7.85 6.89 3.49
N ALA A 83 8.28 8.03 3.98
CA ALA A 83 8.54 9.23 3.18
C ALA A 83 10.01 9.66 3.30
N ALA A 84 10.49 10.40 2.32
CA ALA A 84 11.81 11.05 2.35
C ALA A 84 11.75 12.41 1.64
N PRO A 85 12.55 13.41 2.05
CA PRO A 85 12.72 14.64 1.27
C PRO A 85 13.30 14.34 -0.11
N ILE A 86 12.88 15.08 -1.14
CA ILE A 86 13.49 14.97 -2.48
C ILE A 86 14.99 15.30 -2.42
N ALA A 87 15.37 16.27 -1.59
CA ALA A 87 16.74 16.74 -1.47
C ALA A 87 17.69 15.77 -0.75
N ASP A 88 17.17 14.87 0.09
CA ASP A 88 17.97 13.87 0.80
C ASP A 88 17.15 12.59 1.00
N GLN A 89 17.21 11.71 -0.01
CA GLN A 89 16.44 10.47 0.00
C GLN A 89 17.04 9.40 0.92
N GLU A 90 18.22 9.59 1.51
CA GLU A 90 18.74 8.68 2.55
C GLU A 90 18.01 8.89 3.87
N PHE A 91 17.43 10.08 4.08
CA PHE A 91 16.66 10.40 5.26
C PHE A 91 15.19 9.96 5.12
N GLU A 92 14.91 8.74 5.57
CA GLU A 92 13.56 8.18 5.62
C GLU A 92 12.89 8.40 6.98
N PHE A 93 11.59 8.65 6.93
CA PHE A 93 10.76 8.86 8.12
C PHE A 93 9.34 8.34 7.89
N ILE A 94 8.57 8.24 8.98
CA ILE A 94 7.24 7.64 8.96
C ILE A 94 6.16 8.72 9.04
N VAL A 95 5.13 8.54 8.22
CA VAL A 95 3.87 9.29 8.26
C VAL A 95 2.74 8.31 8.53
N GLU A 96 1.90 8.62 9.51
CA GLU A 96 0.77 7.80 9.93
C GLU A 96 -0.54 8.57 9.84
N THR A 97 -1.62 7.87 9.57
CA THR A 97 -3.01 8.35 9.72
C THR A 97 -3.86 7.25 10.34
N GLY A 98 -5.04 7.58 10.88
CA GLY A 98 -5.91 6.63 11.57
C GLY A 98 -5.66 6.54 13.08
N GLY A 99 -6.20 5.49 13.69
CA GLY A 99 -6.09 5.26 15.13
C GLY A 99 -6.73 6.38 15.95
N MET A 100 -5.98 6.93 16.91
CA MET A 100 -6.40 8.06 17.73
C MET A 100 -6.45 9.39 16.97
N PHE A 101 -5.85 9.47 15.79
CA PHE A 101 -5.73 10.69 14.98
C PHE A 101 -6.79 10.80 13.88
N GLY A 102 -7.69 9.80 13.75
CA GLY A 102 -8.78 9.83 12.77
C GLY A 102 -8.27 9.99 11.33
N ASN A 103 -8.67 11.08 10.66
CA ASN A 103 -8.26 11.37 9.28
C ASN A 103 -7.04 12.30 9.20
N GLU A 104 -6.46 12.69 10.34
CA GLU A 104 -5.28 13.54 10.38
C GLU A 104 -4.02 12.74 10.07
N PHE A 105 -2.99 13.43 9.60
CA PHE A 105 -1.65 12.88 9.39
C PHE A 105 -0.73 13.32 10.52
N VAL A 106 0.13 12.41 10.95
CA VAL A 106 1.19 12.67 11.91
C VAL A 106 2.49 12.13 11.32
N SER A 107 3.58 12.88 11.46
CA SER A 107 4.89 12.39 11.06
C SER A 107 5.93 12.67 12.13
N ASN A 108 6.96 11.84 12.14
CA ASN A 108 8.10 12.01 13.03
C ASN A 108 9.26 12.80 12.38
N TYR A 109 8.99 13.47 11.26
CA TYR A 109 9.97 14.17 10.42
C TYR A 109 10.84 15.17 11.20
N ALA A 110 10.23 16.17 11.84
CA ALA A 110 10.97 17.26 12.46
C ALA A 110 11.93 16.76 13.55
N ARG A 111 11.46 15.80 14.35
CA ARG A 111 12.26 15.15 15.40
C ARG A 111 13.44 14.40 14.80
N LEU A 112 13.19 13.56 13.78
CA LEU A 112 14.23 12.75 13.17
C LEU A 112 15.21 13.58 12.34
N LYS A 113 14.77 14.69 11.72
CA LYS A 113 15.61 15.56 10.88
C LYS A 113 16.74 16.16 11.70
N LEU A 114 16.44 16.66 12.89
CA LEU A 114 17.43 17.23 13.79
C LEU A 114 18.48 16.19 14.19
N THR A 115 18.04 14.99 14.59
CA THR A 115 18.95 13.89 14.95
C THR A 115 19.81 13.47 13.75
N TYR A 116 19.21 13.29 12.58
CA TYR A 116 19.92 12.90 11.37
C TYR A 116 20.97 13.93 10.95
N GLN A 117 20.62 15.23 10.96
CA GLN A 117 21.57 16.31 10.65
C GLN A 117 22.71 16.38 11.67
N ALA A 118 22.40 16.21 12.97
CA ALA A 118 23.41 16.17 14.01
C ALA A 118 24.38 15.01 13.80
N THR A 119 23.87 13.80 13.56
CA THR A 119 24.71 12.62 13.30
C THR A 119 25.57 12.83 12.05
N LYS A 120 24.98 13.25 10.93
CA LYS A 120 25.70 13.47 9.66
C LYS A 120 26.84 14.50 9.80
N PHE A 121 26.64 15.53 10.61
CA PHE A 121 27.65 16.56 10.85
C PHE A 121 28.72 16.16 11.87
N TYR A 122 28.32 15.61 13.02
CA TYR A 122 29.24 15.36 14.14
C TYR A 122 29.89 13.98 14.14
N GLU A 123 29.26 12.96 13.55
CA GLU A 123 29.83 11.60 13.53
C GLU A 123 31.23 11.54 12.89
N PRO A 124 31.53 12.21 11.76
CA PRO A 124 32.88 12.23 11.21
C PRO A 124 33.89 12.88 12.17
N ILE A 125 33.51 13.97 12.82
CA ILE A 125 34.37 14.71 13.77
C ILE A 125 34.67 13.83 14.99
N LEU A 126 33.65 13.18 15.53
CA LEU A 126 33.81 12.29 16.69
C LEU A 126 34.64 11.05 16.36
N LYS A 127 34.52 10.50 15.14
CA LYS A 127 35.37 9.39 14.67
C LYS A 127 36.83 9.79 14.56
N ASP A 128 37.11 11.03 14.14
CA ASP A 128 38.47 11.57 14.02
C ASP A 128 39.12 11.79 15.40
N ILE A 129 38.35 12.28 16.38
CA ILE A 129 38.86 12.57 17.74
C ILE A 129 39.01 11.31 18.60
N PHE A 130 38.06 10.38 18.53
CA PHE A 130 37.93 9.28 19.51
C PHE A 130 38.19 7.88 18.94
N GLU A 131 38.64 7.75 17.69
CA GLU A 131 38.84 6.47 17.00
C GLU A 131 37.66 5.48 17.17
N LYS A 132 36.68 5.59 16.26
CA LYS A 132 35.56 4.64 16.01
C LYS A 132 34.50 4.40 17.11
N ASN A 133 34.63 4.82 18.37
CA ASN A 133 33.70 4.39 19.44
C ASN A 133 32.77 5.44 20.05
N ALA A 134 32.65 6.65 19.48
CA ALA A 134 31.72 7.66 19.99
C ALA A 134 30.34 7.55 19.30
N PHE A 135 29.36 7.00 20.00
CA PHE A 135 27.95 7.01 19.57
C PHE A 135 27.23 8.24 20.15
N LEU A 136 26.53 8.98 19.29
CA LEU A 136 25.56 10.00 19.69
C LEU A 136 24.23 9.27 20.01
N TYR A 137 23.88 9.20 21.28
CA TYR A 137 22.60 8.67 21.77
C TYR A 137 21.52 9.75 21.80
#